data_AF-A0A936XX52-F1
#
_entry.id   AF-A0A936XX52-F1
#
_cell.length_a   1.000
_cell.length_b   1.000
_cell.length_c   1.000
_cell.angle_alpha   90.00
_cell.angle_beta   90.00
_cell.angle_gamma   90.00
#
_symmetry.space_group_name_H-M   'P 1'
#
loop_
_entity.id
_entity.type
_entity.pdbx_description
1 polymer ?
#
loop_
_entity_poly.entity_id
_entity_poly.type
_entity_poly.pdbx_seq_one_letter_code
_entity_poly.pdbx_strand_id
1 'polypeptide(L)'
;MRTAIGGGPVIVQKGQVKITNEEELKFAGKAISDKHPRTCIGYTNGGYLVIMVIQGRFPGIAEGATLEQEAKLLIDLGCFEALNLDGGGSSCMLINGKETIKPSDKEGQRPVPAVFIIANK
;
A
#
# COMPACT_ATOMS: atom_id res chain seq x y z
N MET A 1 -20.22 2.41 13.02
CA MET A 1 -19.14 2.28 12.00
C MET A 1 -19.71 1.47 10.83
N ARG A 2 -19.68 1.97 9.59
CA ARG A 2 -20.28 1.25 8.43
C ARG A 2 -19.29 0.36 7.67
N THR A 3 -18.01 0.71 7.68
CA THR A 3 -16.93 -0.03 7.01
C THR A 3 -15.64 0.10 7.81
N ALA A 4 -14.83 -0.95 7.85
CA ALA A 4 -13.48 -0.93 8.36
C ALA A 4 -12.55 -1.74 7.44
N ILE A 5 -11.29 -1.33 7.35
CA ILE A 5 -10.25 -2.01 6.60
C ILE A 5 -9.13 -2.31 7.58
N GLY A 6 -8.74 -3.58 7.65
CA GLY A 6 -7.58 -4.02 8.41
C GLY A 6 -6.37 -4.19 7.50
N GLY A 7 -5.18 -3.91 8.03
CA GLY A 7 -3.92 -4.03 7.31
C GLY A 7 -2.75 -4.03 8.28
N GLY A 8 -1.60 -3.59 7.81
CA GLY A 8 -0.44 -3.29 8.63
C GLY A 8 0.88 -3.41 7.86
N PRO A 9 1.93 -2.76 8.36
CA PRO A 9 1.94 -1.93 9.58
C PRO A 9 1.40 -0.50 9.35
N VAL A 10 1.18 0.24 10.44
CA VAL A 10 1.16 1.71 10.39
C VAL A 10 2.51 2.18 9.89
N ILE A 11 2.48 3.14 8.97
CA ILE A 11 3.68 3.66 8.28
C ILE A 11 3.81 5.17 8.39
N VAL A 12 2.70 5.88 8.61
CA VAL A 12 2.69 7.33 8.89
C VAL A 12 1.81 7.58 10.10
N GLN A 13 2.33 8.36 11.05
CA GLN A 13 1.59 8.82 12.21
C GLN A 13 1.91 10.30 12.48
N LYS A 14 0.88 11.11 12.68
CA LYS A 14 0.99 12.57 12.88
C LYS A 14 1.85 13.28 11.82
N GLY A 15 1.69 12.88 10.56
CA GLY A 15 2.43 13.43 9.41
C GLY A 15 3.92 13.09 9.38
N GLN A 16 4.36 12.11 10.17
CA GLN A 16 5.75 11.67 10.22
C GLN A 16 5.85 10.18 9.93
N VAL A 17 6.99 9.75 9.40
CA VAL A 17 7.26 8.33 9.18
C VAL A 17 7.28 7.63 10.54
N LYS A 18 6.42 6.63 10.70
CA LYS A 18 6.33 5.79 11.90
C LYS A 18 5.98 4.38 11.46
N ILE A 19 7.00 3.53 11.35
CA ILE A 19 6.86 2.14 10.93
C ILE A 19 6.72 1.27 12.18
N THR A 20 5.53 0.72 12.41
CA THR A 20 5.17 -0.09 13.60
C THR A 20 5.24 -1.59 13.34
N ASN A 21 5.98 -2.02 12.30
CA ASN A 21 6.07 -3.43 11.89
C ASN A 21 6.38 -4.40 13.02
N GLU A 22 7.35 -4.05 13.87
CA GLU A 22 7.78 -4.88 15.00
C GLU A 22 6.73 -4.91 16.12
N GLU A 23 6.05 -3.78 16.36
CA GLU A 23 4.97 -3.67 17.33
C GLU A 23 3.76 -4.52 16.92
N GLU A 24 3.50 -4.62 15.62
CA GLU A 24 2.36 -5.34 15.04
C GLU A 24 2.69 -6.77 14.55
N LEU A 25 3.95 -7.19 14.60
CA LEU A 25 4.46 -8.49 14.14
C LEU A 25 4.02 -8.86 12.70
N LYS A 26 4.06 -7.90 11.77
CA LYS A 26 3.54 -8.07 10.40
C LYS A 26 4.51 -8.80 9.47
N PHE A 27 5.68 -8.22 9.26
CA PHE A 27 6.72 -8.77 8.38
C PHE A 27 7.95 -9.17 9.20
N ALA A 28 8.60 -10.27 8.79
CA ALA A 28 9.84 -10.73 9.39
C ALA A 28 11.02 -10.62 8.42
N GLY A 29 12.22 -10.43 8.95
CA GLY A 29 13.46 -10.47 8.18
C GLY A 29 13.60 -9.32 7.16
N LYS A 30 14.16 -9.63 5.98
CA LYS A 30 14.53 -8.64 4.96
C LYS A 30 13.34 -7.90 4.33
N ALA A 31 12.12 -8.42 4.46
CA ALA A 31 10.91 -7.85 3.85
C ALA A 31 10.59 -6.40 4.28
N ILE A 32 11.16 -5.94 5.42
CA ILE A 32 11.01 -4.57 5.94
C ILE A 32 11.80 -3.57 5.08
N SER A 33 13.04 -3.91 4.72
CA SER A 33 13.96 -3.06 3.97
C SER A 33 14.02 -3.40 2.48
N ASP A 34 13.38 -4.49 2.05
CA ASP A 34 13.29 -4.87 0.65
C ASP A 34 12.23 -4.04 -0.10
N LYS A 35 12.51 -3.82 -1.38
CA LYS A 35 11.58 -3.18 -2.31
C LYS A 35 10.57 -4.20 -2.82
N HIS A 36 9.29 -3.89 -2.64
CA HIS A 36 8.19 -4.71 -3.13
C HIS A 36 7.12 -3.82 -3.78
N PRO A 37 6.25 -4.40 -4.62
CA PRO A 37 4.96 -3.80 -4.88
C PRO A 37 4.23 -3.56 -3.56
N ARG A 38 3.58 -2.41 -3.43
CA ARG A 38 2.89 -2.00 -2.20
C ARG A 38 1.46 -1.59 -2.50
N THR A 39 0.60 -1.74 -1.51
CA THR A 39 -0.75 -1.15 -1.47
C THR A 39 -0.85 -0.43 -0.13
N CYS A 40 -1.29 0.82 -0.12
CA CYS A 40 -1.50 1.57 1.11
C CYS A 40 -2.73 2.45 1.03
N ILE A 41 -3.16 2.86 2.22
CA ILE A 41 -4.26 3.77 2.42
C ILE A 41 -3.89 4.78 3.51
N GLY A 42 -4.25 6.03 3.31
CA GLY A 42 -4.03 7.10 4.28
C GLY A 42 -5.06 8.20 4.12
N TYR A 43 -5.04 9.17 5.02
CA TYR A 43 -5.90 10.34 4.91
C TYR A 43 -5.15 11.63 5.24
N THR A 44 -5.52 12.70 4.56
CA THR A 44 -4.99 14.05 4.80
C THR A 44 -5.73 14.74 5.94
N ASN A 45 -5.16 15.82 6.50
CA ASN A 45 -5.86 16.68 7.47
C ASN A 45 -7.14 17.32 6.90
N GLY A 46 -7.26 17.42 5.57
CA GLY A 46 -8.46 17.89 4.89
C GLY A 46 -9.58 16.85 4.76
N GLY A 47 -9.38 15.63 5.29
CA GLY A 47 -10.38 14.55 5.22
C GLY A 47 -10.40 13.79 3.89
N TYR A 48 -9.44 14.04 3.00
CA TYR A 48 -9.31 13.27 1.75
C TYR A 48 -8.66 11.92 2.02
N LEU A 49 -9.29 10.85 1.51
CA LEU A 49 -8.72 9.51 1.48
C LEU A 49 -7.75 9.40 0.29
N VAL A 50 -6.56 8.88 0.56
CA VAL A 50 -5.53 8.57 -0.43
C VAL A 50 -5.34 7.05 -0.46
N ILE A 51 -5.47 6.46 -1.65
CA ILE A 51 -5.20 5.03 -1.88
C ILE A 51 -4.13 4.97 -2.94
N MET A 52 -3.05 4.27 -2.65
CA MET A 52 -1.89 4.19 -3.53
C MET A 52 -1.48 2.74 -3.73
N VAL A 53 -1.14 2.42 -4.98
CA VAL A 53 -0.53 1.15 -5.35
C VAL A 53 0.78 1.45 -6.06
N ILE A 54 1.85 0.77 -5.64
CA ILE A 54 3.20 0.91 -6.18
C ILE A 54 3.55 -0.37 -6.94
N GLN A 55 3.90 -0.23 -8.23
CA GLN A 55 4.44 -1.35 -9.02
C GLN A 55 5.83 -1.75 -8.53
N GLY A 56 6.16 -3.05 -8.55
CA GLY A 56 7.48 -3.52 -8.10
C GLY A 56 7.88 -4.88 -8.67
N ARG A 57 9.11 -5.32 -8.37
CA ARG A 57 9.73 -6.57 -8.88
C ARG A 57 9.91 -6.62 -10.41
N PHE A 58 10.06 -5.47 -11.05
CA PHE A 58 10.47 -5.35 -12.45
C PHE A 58 11.84 -4.66 -12.54
N PRO A 59 12.95 -5.43 -12.49
CA PRO A 59 14.29 -4.86 -12.50
C PRO A 59 14.51 -3.87 -13.65
N GLY A 60 15.04 -2.69 -13.34
CA GLY A 60 15.29 -1.62 -14.31
C GLY A 60 14.07 -0.85 -14.81
N ILE A 61 12.85 -1.21 -14.36
CA ILE A 61 11.59 -0.54 -14.74
C ILE A 61 10.86 -0.04 -13.49
N ALA A 62 10.61 -0.93 -12.54
CA ALA A 62 9.91 -0.67 -11.30
C ALA A 62 10.37 -1.67 -10.23
N GLU A 63 11.33 -1.27 -9.40
CA GLU A 63 11.86 -2.12 -8.32
C GLU A 63 10.83 -2.35 -7.21
N GLY A 64 9.93 -1.37 -6.98
CA GLY A 64 9.03 -1.30 -5.84
C GLY A 64 9.50 -0.30 -4.80
N ALA A 65 8.90 -0.34 -3.62
CA ALA A 65 9.22 0.54 -2.50
C ALA A 65 9.48 -0.25 -1.21
N THR A 66 10.37 0.27 -0.38
CA THR A 66 10.45 -0.11 1.05
C THR A 66 9.28 0.53 1.81
N LEU A 67 8.99 0.06 3.03
CA LEU A 67 7.96 0.69 3.88
C LEU A 67 8.26 2.17 4.17
N GLU A 68 9.54 2.52 4.28
CA GLU A 68 9.96 3.91 4.51
C GLU A 68 9.75 4.80 3.28
N GLN A 69 10.03 4.28 2.08
CA GLN A 69 9.77 4.99 0.82
C GLN A 69 8.27 5.17 0.58
N GLU A 70 7.49 4.13 0.87
CA GLU A 70 6.03 4.18 0.83
C GLU A 70 5.47 5.23 1.79
N ALA A 71 5.95 5.27 3.04
CA ALA A 71 5.55 6.28 4.03
C ALA A 71 5.86 7.71 3.55
N LYS A 72 7.07 7.93 3.01
CA LYS A 72 7.49 9.23 2.47
C LYS A 72 6.59 9.69 1.33
N LEU A 73 6.26 8.80 0.39
CA LEU A 73 5.33 9.11 -0.70
C LEU A 73 3.95 9.54 -0.18
N LEU A 74 3.41 8.89 0.85
CA LEU A 74 2.13 9.28 1.45
C LEU A 74 2.20 10.63 2.17
N ILE A 75 3.31 10.93 2.85
CA ILE A 75 3.55 12.25 3.44
C ILE A 75 3.63 13.33 2.36
N ASP A 76 4.33 13.07 1.25
CA ASP A 76 4.42 14.00 0.12
C ASP A 76 3.05 14.24 -0.55
N LEU A 77 2.15 13.25 -0.50
CA LEU A 77 0.74 13.36 -0.90
C LEU A 77 -0.17 14.01 0.17
N GLY A 78 0.39 14.43 1.31
CA GLY A 78 -0.29 15.16 2.37
C GLY A 78 -0.99 14.29 3.42
N CYS A 79 -0.72 12.98 3.47
CA CYS A 79 -1.30 12.10 4.48
C CYS A 79 -0.78 12.45 5.89
N PHE A 80 -1.72 12.54 6.84
CA PHE A 80 -1.44 12.73 8.26
C PHE A 80 -1.33 11.39 9.01
N GLU A 81 -2.14 10.40 8.61
CA GLU A 81 -2.05 9.02 9.08
C GLU A 81 -2.11 8.09 7.86
N ALA A 82 -1.35 6.99 7.90
CA ALA A 82 -1.38 5.99 6.84
C ALA A 82 -0.99 4.59 7.30
N LEU A 83 -1.56 3.60 6.61
CA LEU A 83 -1.46 2.17 6.88
C LEU A 83 -1.03 1.45 5.58
N ASN A 84 -0.03 0.58 5.69
CA ASN A 84 0.28 -0.37 4.63
C ASN A 84 -0.79 -1.48 4.60
N LEU A 85 -1.16 -1.95 3.42
CA LEU A 85 -2.08 -3.08 3.19
C LEU A 85 -1.31 -4.29 2.61
N ASP A 86 -2.03 -5.32 2.16
CA ASP A 86 -1.37 -6.45 1.52
C ASP A 86 -0.65 -6.01 0.23
N GLY A 87 0.55 -6.54 0.03
CA GLY A 87 1.50 -6.09 -0.98
C GLY A 87 1.96 -7.22 -1.90
N GLY A 88 3.12 -7.02 -2.55
CA GLY A 88 3.69 -8.02 -3.44
C GLY A 88 2.74 -8.37 -4.60
N GLY A 89 2.60 -9.66 -4.92
CA GLY A 89 1.72 -10.16 -5.98
C GLY A 89 0.24 -9.81 -5.79
N SER A 90 -0.18 -9.45 -4.57
CA SER A 90 -1.54 -9.00 -4.28
C SER A 90 -1.78 -7.55 -4.71
N SER A 91 -0.74 -6.72 -4.87
CA SER A 91 -0.90 -5.30 -5.17
C SER A 91 -1.54 -5.10 -6.53
N CYS A 92 -2.68 -4.42 -6.55
CA CYS A 92 -3.45 -4.16 -7.75
C CYS A 92 -4.40 -2.99 -7.52
N MET A 93 -4.58 -2.16 -8.54
CA MET A 93 -5.65 -1.18 -8.58
C MET A 93 -6.27 -1.19 -9.98
N LEU A 94 -7.59 -1.28 -10.00
CA LEU A 94 -8.36 -1.16 -11.23
C LEU A 94 -9.13 0.15 -11.21
N ILE A 95 -9.03 0.93 -12.28
CA ILE A 95 -9.89 2.09 -12.52
C ILE A 95 -10.83 1.71 -13.67
N ASN A 96 -12.13 1.59 -13.37
CA ASN A 96 -13.15 1.16 -14.32
C ASN A 96 -12.79 -0.16 -15.03
N GLY A 97 -12.29 -1.13 -14.25
CA GLY A 97 -11.89 -2.44 -14.74
C GLY A 97 -10.54 -2.50 -15.47
N LYS A 98 -9.80 -1.38 -15.55
CA LYS A 98 -8.47 -1.33 -16.19
C LYS A 98 -7.36 -1.27 -15.16
N GLU A 99 -6.35 -2.10 -15.33
CA GLU A 99 -5.15 -2.12 -14.49
C GLU A 99 -4.39 -0.79 -14.58
N THR A 100 -3.95 -0.29 -13.42
CA THR A 100 -3.08 0.90 -13.33
C THR A 100 -1.60 0.54 -13.16
N ILE A 101 -1.31 -0.71 -12.79
CA ILE A 101 0.04 -1.27 -12.66
C ILE A 101 0.10 -2.65 -13.29
N LYS A 102 1.30 -3.12 -13.64
CA LYS A 102 1.55 -4.50 -14.05
C LYS A 102 1.64 -5.43 -12.83
N PRO A 103 0.84 -6.52 -12.76
CA PRO A 103 0.95 -7.51 -11.69
C PRO A 103 2.34 -8.16 -11.64
N SER A 104 2.89 -8.33 -10.43
CA SER A 104 4.28 -8.81 -10.27
C SER A 104 4.45 -10.33 -10.35
N ASP A 105 3.39 -11.11 -10.15
CA ASP A 105 3.45 -12.57 -10.25
C ASP A 105 3.39 -12.99 -11.74
N LYS A 106 4.12 -14.06 -12.10
CA LYS A 106 4.24 -14.51 -13.51
C LYS A 106 2.92 -14.98 -14.11
N GLU A 107 2.05 -15.54 -13.29
CA GLU A 107 0.73 -16.05 -13.68
C GLU A 107 -0.33 -14.92 -13.79
N GLY A 108 0.06 -13.66 -13.58
CA GLY A 108 -0.84 -12.50 -13.60
C GLY A 108 -1.29 -12.06 -12.21
N GLN A 109 -2.49 -11.48 -12.13
CA GLN A 109 -3.03 -10.98 -10.87
C GLN A 109 -3.33 -12.12 -9.89
N ARG A 110 -2.78 -12.04 -8.68
CA ARG A 110 -3.02 -13.02 -7.61
C ARG A 110 -4.46 -12.94 -7.09
N PRO A 111 -5.14 -14.08 -6.86
CA PRO A 111 -6.38 -14.10 -6.10
C PRO A 111 -6.17 -13.57 -4.67
N VAL A 112 -7.01 -12.61 -4.26
CA VAL A 112 -6.94 -12.00 -2.93
C VAL A 112 -8.23 -12.28 -2.14
N PRO A 113 -8.17 -12.39 -0.80
CA PRO A 113 -9.33 -12.75 0.01
C PRO A 113 -10.34 -11.59 0.17
N ALA A 114 -9.92 -10.35 -0.08
CA ALA A 114 -10.75 -9.17 0.04
C ALA A 114 -10.27 -8.06 -0.90
N VAL A 115 -11.19 -7.18 -1.31
CA VAL A 115 -10.91 -5.98 -2.10
C VAL A 115 -11.61 -4.77 -1.49
N PHE A 116 -11.03 -3.58 -1.64
CA PHE A 116 -11.69 -2.32 -1.33
C PHE A 116 -12.24 -1.70 -2.62
N ILE A 117 -13.55 -1.49 -2.67
CA ILE A 117 -14.24 -1.00 -3.87
C ILE A 117 -14.84 0.37 -3.56
N ILE A 118 -14.53 1.34 -4.43
CA ILE A 118 -15.24 2.62 -4.50
C ILE A 118 -16.21 2.52 -5.69
N ALA A 119 -17.50 2.61 -5.40
CA ALA A 119 -18.55 2.60 -6.42
C ALA A 119 -19.50 3.79 -6.18
N ASN A 120 -20.07 4.31 -7.25
CA ASN A 120 -21.19 5.24 -7.15
C ASN A 120 -22.37 4.52 -6.49
N LYS A 121 -23.11 5.25 -5.65
CA LYS A 121 -24.36 4.76 -5.06
C LYS A 121 -25.44 4.60 -6.11
#